data_AF-A0A4R4YNP5-F1
#
_entry.id   AF-A0A4R4YNP5-F1
#
_cell.length_a   1.000
_cell.length_b   1.000
_cell.length_c   1.000
_cell.angle_alpha   90.00
_cell.angle_beta   90.00
_cell.angle_gamma   90.00
#
_symmetry.space_group_name_H-M   'P 1'
#
loop_
_entity.id
_entity.type
_entity.pdbx_description
1 polymer ?
#
loop_
_entity_poly.entity_id
_entity_poly.type
_entity_poly.pdbx_seq_one_letter_code
_entity_poly.pdbx_strand_id
1 'polypeptide(L)'
;SGAVGGAAAEQLWDYPHDNPTFSTVLPSDVITIGGSMYLHVMVNKGLGNVVWTEIWRSDNSGANWYHTGAKFDPNIDGGMFQCITWGLGSDGYVYIYSTGFQRNKPIILKRVRSDQIANPAAYEPWGFRDNSWGWGKPATPILSGNFGELCLRPLGGKWILTWFNAGDYRIDGMIMNTPTDNLYTAIRQPLIYGGAWGQENDNHVAQLYGGYIIPGSTLSDLHLSVSQWNTDAGWPYRAMQFRVRGFG
;
A
#
# COMPACT_ATOMS: atom_id res chain seq x y z
N SER A 1 4.70 -9.94 23.32
CA SER A 1 5.33 -10.24 22.02
C SER A 1 6.55 -9.35 21.89
N GLY A 2 7.72 -9.92 21.64
CA GLY A 2 8.92 -9.16 21.28
C GLY A 2 8.88 -8.77 19.80
N ALA A 3 9.72 -7.82 19.39
CA ALA A 3 9.94 -7.57 17.97
C ALA A 3 10.60 -8.80 17.31
N VAL A 4 10.45 -8.93 15.98
CA VAL A 4 11.31 -9.86 15.21
C VAL A 4 12.77 -9.47 15.52
N GLY A 5 13.56 -10.44 16.01
CA GLY A 5 14.94 -10.21 16.46
C GLY A 5 15.17 -10.12 17.98
N GLY A 6 14.12 -10.23 18.81
CA GLY A 6 14.27 -10.33 20.26
C GLY A 6 14.05 -9.01 20.99
N ALA A 7 15.08 -8.48 21.69
CA ALA A 7 14.95 -7.31 22.57
C ALA A 7 14.80 -5.98 21.82
N ALA A 8 15.23 -5.93 20.56
CA ALA A 8 15.08 -4.81 19.64
C ALA A 8 14.55 -5.30 18.29
N ALA A 9 14.01 -4.39 17.48
CA ALA A 9 13.61 -4.72 16.12
C ALA A 9 14.85 -4.97 15.25
N GLU A 10 14.91 -6.11 14.59
CA GLU A 10 15.91 -6.45 13.59
C GLU A 10 15.32 -6.33 12.17
N GLN A 11 16.19 -6.46 11.17
CA GLN A 11 15.76 -6.54 9.77
C GLN A 11 14.85 -7.76 9.56
N LEU A 12 13.82 -7.60 8.73
CA LEU A 12 12.84 -8.66 8.47
C LEU A 12 13.47 -9.87 7.74
N TRP A 13 14.46 -9.60 6.88
CA TRP A 13 15.44 -10.55 6.36
C TRP A 13 16.76 -9.81 6.15
N ASP A 14 17.87 -10.55 6.12
CA ASP A 14 19.19 -9.97 5.92
C ASP A 14 19.38 -9.45 4.50
N TYR A 15 19.80 -8.19 4.37
CA TYR A 15 20.30 -7.63 3.12
C TYR A 15 21.36 -6.53 3.36
N PRO A 16 22.31 -6.33 2.44
CA PRO A 16 23.30 -5.25 2.56
C PRO A 16 22.68 -3.87 2.35
N HIS A 17 22.82 -2.99 3.34
CA HIS A 17 22.49 -1.56 3.21
C HIS A 17 23.58 -0.80 2.46
N ASP A 18 23.20 0.30 1.82
CA ASP A 18 24.12 1.27 1.19
C ASP A 18 25.18 0.67 0.24
N ASN A 19 24.77 -0.31 -0.56
CA ASN A 19 25.64 -0.91 -1.57
C ASN A 19 25.60 -0.12 -2.91
N PRO A 20 26.50 -0.39 -3.87
CA PRO A 20 26.55 0.37 -5.13
C PRO A 20 25.24 0.35 -5.95
N THR A 21 24.41 -0.67 -5.77
CA THR A 21 23.17 -0.90 -6.52
C THR A 21 21.96 -0.26 -5.84
N PHE A 22 21.81 -0.41 -4.53
CA PHE A 22 20.69 0.11 -3.75
C PHE A 22 21.10 0.39 -2.30
N SER A 23 20.33 1.23 -1.61
CA SER A 23 20.58 1.59 -0.22
C SER A 23 19.62 0.94 0.77
N THR A 24 18.35 0.76 0.38
CA THR A 24 17.31 0.29 1.30
C THR A 24 16.17 -0.43 0.57
N VAL A 25 15.45 -1.27 1.31
CA VAL A 25 14.27 -2.00 0.87
C VAL A 25 13.09 -1.61 1.76
N LEU A 26 12.04 -1.07 1.14
CA LEU A 26 10.87 -0.52 1.84
C LEU A 26 9.60 -1.29 1.48
N PRO A 27 8.84 -1.83 2.44
CA PRO A 27 7.59 -2.52 2.15
C PRO A 27 6.52 -1.54 1.68
N SER A 28 5.66 -1.96 0.75
CA SER A 28 4.45 -1.21 0.40
C SER A 28 3.19 -1.88 0.96
N ASP A 29 3.02 -3.19 0.77
CA ASP A 29 1.89 -3.94 1.31
C ASP A 29 2.17 -5.44 1.41
N VAL A 30 1.38 -6.12 2.25
CA VAL A 30 1.43 -7.56 2.52
C VAL A 30 0.03 -8.17 2.37
N ILE A 31 -0.04 -9.39 1.84
CA ILE A 31 -1.28 -10.16 1.73
C ILE A 31 -1.05 -11.61 2.14
N THR A 32 -2.05 -12.23 2.77
CA THR A 32 -2.06 -13.67 3.05
C THR A 32 -3.00 -14.37 2.09
N ILE A 33 -2.51 -15.39 1.39
CA ILE A 33 -3.27 -16.22 0.45
C ILE A 33 -3.06 -17.67 0.87
N GLY A 34 -4.13 -18.33 1.34
CA GLY A 34 -4.01 -19.63 1.96
C GLY A 34 -3.11 -19.56 3.21
N GLY A 35 -2.08 -20.41 3.28
CA GLY A 35 -1.10 -20.44 4.37
C GLY A 35 0.12 -19.54 4.18
N SER A 36 0.21 -18.81 3.06
CA SER A 36 1.41 -18.04 2.69
C SER A 36 1.16 -16.54 2.74
N MET A 37 2.11 -15.81 3.29
CA MET A 37 2.19 -14.35 3.20
C MET A 37 3.06 -13.97 2.00
N TYR A 38 2.61 -12.96 1.25
CA TYR A 38 3.38 -12.32 0.20
C TYR A 38 3.57 -10.86 0.57
N LEU A 39 4.78 -10.34 0.40
CA LEU A 39 5.16 -8.97 0.72
C LEU A 39 5.75 -8.33 -0.53
N HIS A 40 5.16 -7.22 -0.95
CA HIS A 40 5.75 -6.39 -1.98
C HIS A 40 6.69 -5.36 -1.36
N VAL A 41 7.86 -5.19 -1.96
CA VAL A 41 8.85 -4.20 -1.54
C VAL A 41 9.37 -3.36 -2.69
N MET A 42 9.72 -2.12 -2.37
CA MET A 42 10.41 -1.17 -3.23
C MET A 42 11.90 -1.18 -2.88
N VAL A 43 12.74 -1.54 -3.84
CA VAL A 43 14.19 -1.43 -3.67
C VAL A 43 14.63 -0.05 -4.15
N ASN A 44 15.30 0.69 -3.28
CA ASN A 44 15.57 2.11 -3.46
C ASN A 44 17.07 2.42 -3.39
N LYS A 45 17.55 3.38 -4.20
CA LYS A 45 18.90 3.95 -4.11
C LYS A 45 18.81 5.40 -3.62
N GLY A 46 18.95 5.59 -2.31
CA GLY A 46 18.47 6.77 -1.61
C GLY A 46 16.95 6.74 -1.45
N LEU A 47 16.39 7.59 -0.58
CA LEU A 47 14.95 7.64 -0.39
C LEU A 47 14.26 8.29 -1.60
N GLY A 48 13.36 7.55 -2.25
CA GLY A 48 12.53 8.08 -3.34
C GLY A 48 12.96 7.64 -4.74
N ASN A 49 14.14 7.05 -4.91
CA ASN A 49 14.61 6.56 -6.20
C ASN A 49 14.50 5.03 -6.27
N VAL A 50 13.35 4.56 -6.74
CA VAL A 50 13.05 3.13 -6.89
C VAL A 50 13.84 2.57 -8.07
N VAL A 51 14.69 1.58 -7.82
CA VAL A 51 15.50 0.91 -8.85
C VAL A 51 14.82 -0.35 -9.39
N TRP A 52 13.95 -0.98 -8.61
CA TRP A 52 12.96 -1.99 -9.01
C TRP A 52 12.01 -2.26 -7.84
N THR A 53 10.98 -3.06 -8.08
CA THR A 53 10.18 -3.68 -7.01
C THR A 53 10.16 -5.19 -7.13
N GLU A 54 9.88 -5.88 -6.04
CA GLU A 54 9.94 -7.35 -5.97
C GLU A 54 8.97 -7.91 -4.93
N ILE A 55 8.76 -9.22 -4.95
CA ILE A 55 7.87 -9.92 -4.02
C ILE A 55 8.64 -10.98 -3.24
N TRP A 56 8.45 -10.96 -1.94
CA TRP A 56 8.93 -11.97 -0.99
C TRP A 56 7.77 -12.80 -0.45
N ARG A 57 8.05 -14.03 -0.03
CA ARG A 57 7.07 -14.97 0.50
C ARG A 57 7.50 -15.48 1.88
N SER A 58 6.54 -15.64 2.78
CA SER A 58 6.71 -16.34 4.05
C SER A 58 5.62 -17.40 4.23
N ASP A 59 6.01 -18.60 4.65
CA ASP A 59 5.10 -19.73 4.91
C ASP A 59 4.92 -20.01 6.41
N ASN A 60 5.45 -19.14 7.26
CA ASN A 60 5.50 -19.32 8.72
C ASN A 60 5.25 -18.00 9.45
N SER A 61 4.20 -17.28 9.01
CA SER A 61 3.72 -16.05 9.65
C SER A 61 4.79 -14.95 9.78
N GLY A 62 5.64 -14.81 8.76
CA GLY A 62 6.65 -13.77 8.69
C GLY A 62 7.94 -14.07 9.46
N ALA A 63 8.11 -15.29 9.99
CA ALA A 63 9.33 -15.66 10.71
C ALA A 63 10.53 -15.88 9.77
N ASN A 64 10.30 -16.42 8.56
CA ASN A 64 11.30 -16.52 7.49
C ASN A 64 10.73 -16.00 6.17
N TRP A 65 11.59 -15.41 5.33
CA TRP A 65 11.21 -14.82 4.04
C TRP A 65 12.09 -15.35 2.92
N TYR A 66 11.46 -15.62 1.77
CA TYR A 66 12.10 -16.15 0.57
C TYR A 66 11.75 -15.27 -0.64
N HIS A 67 12.77 -14.90 -1.42
CA HIS A 67 12.55 -14.14 -2.65
C HIS A 67 11.79 -15.02 -3.65
N THR A 68 10.69 -14.51 -4.23
CA THR A 68 9.84 -15.32 -5.12
C THR A 68 10.36 -15.42 -6.55
N GLY A 69 11.31 -14.56 -6.91
CA GLY A 69 11.77 -14.36 -8.29
C GLY A 69 11.01 -13.27 -9.03
N ALA A 70 9.85 -12.83 -8.51
CA ALA A 70 9.11 -11.71 -9.09
C ALA A 70 9.90 -10.40 -8.95
N LYS A 71 10.16 -9.75 -10.08
CA LYS A 71 10.85 -8.46 -10.16
C LYS A 71 10.16 -7.60 -11.21
N PHE A 72 9.89 -6.34 -10.88
CA PHE A 72 9.21 -5.38 -11.74
C PHE A 72 10.13 -4.19 -12.05
N ASP A 73 10.14 -3.77 -13.31
CA ASP A 73 10.86 -2.58 -13.75
C ASP A 73 10.31 -1.32 -13.03
N PRO A 74 11.16 -0.42 -12.51
CA PRO A 74 10.70 0.74 -11.77
C PRO A 74 9.88 1.72 -12.62
N ASN A 75 9.97 1.64 -13.95
CA ASN A 75 9.26 2.51 -14.90
C ASN A 75 8.05 1.84 -15.55
N ILE A 76 7.71 0.60 -15.17
CA ILE A 76 6.49 -0.06 -15.69
C ILE A 76 5.27 0.85 -15.45
N ASP A 77 4.43 0.98 -16.48
CA ASP A 77 3.30 1.91 -16.52
C ASP A 77 3.68 3.37 -16.16
N GLY A 78 4.85 3.84 -16.60
CA GLY A 78 5.31 5.21 -16.34
C GLY A 78 5.69 5.46 -14.87
N GLY A 79 6.07 4.40 -14.16
CA GLY A 79 6.43 4.41 -12.74
C GLY A 79 5.25 4.34 -11.78
N MET A 80 4.06 3.95 -12.27
CA MET A 80 2.84 3.88 -11.46
C MET A 80 2.66 2.54 -10.72
N PHE A 81 3.60 1.62 -10.84
CA PHE A 81 3.58 0.31 -10.15
C PHE A 81 4.71 0.19 -9.10
N GLN A 82 5.06 1.30 -8.43
CA GLN A 82 6.14 1.31 -7.45
C GLN A 82 5.61 1.06 -6.03
N CYS A 83 4.58 1.80 -5.61
CA CYS A 83 3.95 1.63 -4.30
C CYS A 83 2.57 1.03 -4.51
N ILE A 84 2.37 -0.21 -4.02
CA ILE A 84 1.15 -0.98 -4.30
C ILE A 84 0.41 -1.34 -3.02
N THR A 85 -0.86 -1.65 -3.17
CA THR A 85 -1.67 -2.35 -2.18
C THR A 85 -2.49 -3.47 -2.80
N TRP A 86 -2.82 -4.50 -2.01
CA TRP A 86 -3.52 -5.70 -2.43
C TRP A 86 -4.82 -5.95 -1.69
N GLY A 87 -5.84 -6.43 -2.41
CA GLY A 87 -7.00 -7.09 -1.81
C GLY A 87 -7.43 -8.34 -2.58
N LEU A 88 -7.62 -9.45 -1.87
CA LEU A 88 -8.08 -10.72 -2.46
C LEU A 88 -9.60 -10.71 -2.62
N GLY A 89 -10.07 -10.75 -3.86
CA GLY A 89 -11.48 -10.88 -4.18
C GLY A 89 -12.00 -12.30 -3.96
N SER A 90 -13.31 -12.42 -3.78
CA SER A 90 -14.00 -13.72 -3.69
C SER A 90 -14.02 -14.49 -5.02
N ASP A 91 -13.63 -13.84 -6.11
CA ASP A 91 -13.50 -14.40 -7.46
C ASP A 91 -12.13 -15.04 -7.73
N GLY A 92 -11.24 -15.08 -6.73
CA GLY A 92 -9.91 -15.66 -6.84
C GLY A 92 -8.87 -14.76 -7.51
N TYR A 93 -9.21 -13.50 -7.78
CA TYR A 93 -8.25 -12.48 -8.20
C TYR A 93 -7.76 -11.67 -7.01
N VAL A 94 -6.47 -11.34 -7.02
CA VAL A 94 -5.91 -10.27 -6.20
C VAL A 94 -5.97 -9.00 -7.02
N TYR A 95 -6.62 -7.97 -6.48
CA TYR A 95 -6.71 -6.65 -7.07
C TYR A 95 -5.60 -5.76 -6.50
N ILE A 96 -4.93 -5.02 -7.37
CA ILE A 96 -3.77 -4.22 -7.05
C ILE A 96 -4.03 -2.77 -7.44
N TYR A 97 -4.19 -1.90 -6.46
CA TYR A 97 -4.05 -0.47 -6.68
C TYR A 97 -2.60 -0.07 -6.49
N SER A 98 -2.07 0.73 -7.40
CA SER A 98 -0.68 1.18 -7.33
C SER A 98 -0.49 2.61 -7.79
N THR A 99 0.58 3.21 -7.29
CA THR A 99 1.03 4.55 -7.66
C THR A 99 2.57 4.62 -7.66
N GLY A 100 3.13 5.80 -7.92
CA GLY A 100 4.56 6.08 -7.80
C GLY A 100 4.96 6.35 -6.35
N PHE A 101 6.12 5.87 -5.92
CA PHE A 101 6.56 6.05 -4.53
C PHE A 101 6.76 7.53 -4.14
N GLN A 102 7.03 8.39 -5.12
CA GLN A 102 7.29 9.82 -4.92
C GLN A 102 6.01 10.64 -4.69
N ARG A 103 4.83 9.99 -4.63
CA ARG A 103 3.52 10.63 -4.39
C ARG A 103 3.15 11.69 -5.42
N ASN A 104 3.65 11.54 -6.65
CA ASN A 104 3.45 12.48 -7.77
C ASN A 104 2.81 11.81 -9.00
N LYS A 105 2.16 10.67 -8.80
CA LYS A 105 1.50 9.88 -9.83
C LYS A 105 0.05 9.58 -9.44
N PRO A 106 -0.84 9.38 -10.41
CA PRO A 106 -2.19 8.91 -10.13
C PRO A 106 -2.19 7.45 -9.65
N ILE A 107 -3.37 6.92 -9.33
CA ILE A 107 -3.59 5.48 -9.08
C ILE A 107 -3.93 4.77 -10.41
N ILE A 108 -3.35 3.58 -10.61
CA ILE A 108 -3.79 2.59 -11.61
C ILE A 108 -4.28 1.31 -10.92
N LEU A 109 -5.01 0.48 -11.66
CA LEU A 109 -5.48 -0.83 -11.21
C LEU A 109 -4.92 -1.95 -12.09
N LYS A 110 -4.49 -3.03 -11.45
CA LYS A 110 -4.23 -4.34 -12.07
C LYS A 110 -4.93 -5.44 -11.28
N ARG A 111 -5.02 -6.64 -11.87
CA ARG A 111 -5.36 -7.87 -11.15
C ARG A 111 -4.40 -9.00 -11.52
N VAL A 112 -4.32 -10.00 -10.66
CA VAL A 112 -3.61 -11.26 -10.94
C VAL A 112 -4.36 -12.41 -10.27
N ARG A 113 -4.34 -13.61 -10.85
CA ARG A 113 -4.88 -14.79 -10.15
C ARG A 113 -4.07 -15.04 -8.88
N SER A 114 -4.73 -15.41 -7.79
CA SER A 114 -4.09 -15.53 -6.48
C SER A 114 -2.95 -16.57 -6.45
N ASP A 115 -3.05 -17.62 -7.25
CA ASP A 115 -2.03 -18.65 -7.47
C ASP A 115 -0.90 -18.22 -8.43
N GLN A 116 -0.97 -17.01 -8.99
CA GLN A 116 0.01 -16.42 -9.91
C GLN A 116 0.61 -15.11 -9.36
N ILE A 117 0.40 -14.76 -8.08
CA ILE A 117 0.88 -13.50 -7.51
C ILE A 117 2.40 -13.28 -7.67
N ALA A 118 3.18 -14.35 -7.71
CA ALA A 118 4.64 -14.31 -7.92
C ALA A 118 5.07 -14.33 -9.40
N ASN A 119 4.13 -14.26 -10.35
CA ASN A 119 4.40 -14.27 -11.78
C ASN A 119 4.14 -12.87 -12.38
N PRO A 120 5.18 -12.04 -12.60
CA PRO A 120 5.01 -10.70 -13.16
C PRO A 120 4.24 -10.63 -14.49
N ALA A 121 4.35 -11.67 -15.32
CA ALA A 121 3.68 -11.72 -16.63
C ALA A 121 2.17 -11.99 -16.54
N ALA A 122 1.67 -12.44 -15.38
CA ALA A 122 0.26 -12.74 -15.17
C ALA A 122 -0.59 -11.52 -14.74
N TYR A 123 0.04 -10.36 -14.54
CA TYR A 123 -0.65 -9.16 -14.08
C TYR A 123 -1.41 -8.50 -15.24
N GLU A 124 -2.73 -8.45 -15.13
CA GLU A 124 -3.64 -7.86 -16.10
C GLU A 124 -3.97 -6.40 -15.71
N PRO A 125 -3.57 -5.40 -16.50
CA PRO A 125 -3.96 -4.01 -16.26
C PRO A 125 -5.42 -3.73 -16.57
N TRP A 126 -6.01 -2.78 -15.83
CA TRP A 126 -7.30 -2.17 -16.14
C TRP A 126 -7.08 -0.88 -16.91
N GLY A 127 -7.66 -0.79 -18.11
CA GLY A 127 -7.40 0.34 -19.01
C GLY A 127 -8.62 0.78 -19.80
N PHE A 128 -8.64 2.06 -20.19
CA PHE A 128 -9.63 2.64 -21.09
C PHE A 128 -9.02 2.79 -22.49
N ARG A 129 -9.56 2.06 -23.46
CA ARG A 129 -9.16 2.15 -24.86
C ARG A 129 -10.35 1.80 -25.74
N ASP A 130 -10.44 2.41 -26.91
CA ASP A 130 -11.53 2.15 -27.87
C ASP A 130 -12.92 2.34 -27.20
N ASN A 131 -13.09 3.48 -26.52
CA ASN A 131 -14.30 3.89 -25.80
C ASN A 131 -14.83 2.90 -24.75
N SER A 132 -14.00 2.02 -24.21
CA SER A 132 -14.41 1.07 -23.17
C SER A 132 -13.30 0.77 -22.17
N TRP A 133 -13.69 0.54 -20.92
CA TRP A 133 -12.82 -0.06 -19.91
C TRP A 133 -12.70 -1.57 -20.12
N GLY A 134 -11.54 -2.15 -19.78
CA GLY A 134 -11.32 -3.59 -19.88
C GLY A 134 -10.00 -4.06 -19.29
N TRP A 135 -9.95 -5.33 -18.89
CA TRP A 135 -8.73 -6.02 -18.47
C TRP A 135 -7.82 -6.31 -19.67
N GLY A 136 -6.51 -6.30 -19.44
CA GLY A 136 -5.49 -6.53 -20.48
C GLY A 136 -5.23 -5.32 -21.39
N LYS A 137 -5.99 -4.22 -21.23
CA LYS A 137 -5.72 -2.95 -21.90
C LYS A 137 -4.61 -2.19 -21.17
N PRO A 138 -3.77 -1.39 -21.86
CA PRO A 138 -2.74 -0.58 -21.20
C PRO A 138 -3.32 0.20 -20.01
N ALA A 139 -2.60 0.18 -18.88
CA ALA A 139 -3.10 0.77 -17.63
C ALA A 139 -3.47 2.24 -17.85
N THR A 140 -4.69 2.61 -17.42
CA THR A 140 -5.17 3.99 -17.46
C THR A 140 -5.34 4.50 -16.03
N PRO A 141 -4.91 5.73 -15.71
CA PRO A 141 -5.19 6.35 -14.42
C PRO A 141 -6.68 6.28 -14.04
N ILE A 142 -6.98 5.71 -12.88
CA ILE A 142 -8.35 5.56 -12.35
C ILE A 142 -8.69 6.60 -11.28
N LEU A 143 -7.68 7.26 -10.70
CA LEU A 143 -7.87 8.39 -9.79
C LEU A 143 -6.64 9.31 -9.83
N SER A 144 -6.87 10.62 -10.05
CA SER A 144 -5.82 11.63 -10.08
C SER A 144 -5.58 12.26 -8.71
N GLY A 145 -4.34 12.65 -8.42
CA GLY A 145 -3.95 13.22 -7.13
C GLY A 145 -2.53 12.86 -6.72
N ASN A 146 -2.21 13.08 -5.44
CA ASN A 146 -0.91 12.80 -4.83
C ASN A 146 -1.08 11.75 -3.73
N PHE A 147 -0.72 10.51 -4.05
CA PHE A 147 -1.02 9.35 -3.21
C PHE A 147 0.25 8.74 -2.61
N GLY A 148 0.23 8.44 -1.32
CA GLY A 148 1.23 7.64 -0.62
C GLY A 148 0.57 6.51 0.15
N GLU A 149 1.37 5.50 0.52
CA GLU A 149 1.03 4.42 1.45
C GLU A 149 -0.44 3.95 1.38
N LEU A 150 -0.76 3.23 0.31
CA LEU A 150 -2.10 2.72 0.02
C LEU A 150 -2.44 1.51 0.89
N CYS A 151 -3.72 1.32 1.21
CA CYS A 151 -4.25 0.11 1.84
C CYS A 151 -5.66 -0.22 1.32
N LEU A 152 -5.76 -1.20 0.43
CA LEU A 152 -7.01 -1.73 -0.14
C LEU A 152 -7.38 -3.02 0.59
N ARG A 153 -8.57 -3.10 1.18
CA ARG A 153 -9.06 -4.34 1.81
C ARG A 153 -10.52 -4.60 1.44
N PRO A 154 -10.88 -5.84 1.06
CA PRO A 154 -12.27 -6.26 1.10
C PRO A 154 -12.74 -6.30 2.57
N LEU A 155 -13.86 -5.64 2.87
CA LEU A 155 -14.39 -5.51 4.22
C LEU A 155 -15.92 -5.38 4.18
N GLY A 156 -16.63 -6.25 4.89
CA GLY A 156 -18.09 -6.17 5.01
C GLY A 156 -18.84 -6.22 3.66
N GLY A 157 -18.33 -6.98 2.69
CA GLY A 157 -18.91 -7.05 1.33
C GLY A 157 -18.65 -5.81 0.46
N LYS A 158 -17.80 -4.90 0.92
CA LYS A 158 -17.31 -3.72 0.19
C LYS A 158 -15.81 -3.81 -0.01
N TRP A 159 -15.28 -2.88 -0.77
CA TRP A 159 -13.86 -2.62 -0.92
C TRP A 159 -13.54 -1.27 -0.28
N ILE A 160 -12.55 -1.27 0.61
CA ILE A 160 -12.14 -0.08 1.35
C ILE A 160 -10.72 0.26 0.95
N LEU A 161 -10.52 1.49 0.48
CA LEU A 161 -9.20 2.05 0.22
C LEU A 161 -8.93 3.14 1.24
N THR A 162 -7.83 3.04 1.97
CA THR A 162 -7.24 4.16 2.72
C THR A 162 -5.88 4.50 2.14
N TRP A 163 -5.47 5.76 2.26
CA TRP A 163 -4.18 6.22 1.77
C TRP A 163 -3.73 7.52 2.43
N PHE A 164 -2.43 7.80 2.35
CA PHE A 164 -1.92 9.13 2.61
C PHE A 164 -2.18 10.03 1.41
N ASN A 165 -3.13 10.95 1.56
CA ASN A 165 -3.39 12.03 0.60
C ASN A 165 -2.38 13.14 0.84
N ALA A 166 -1.28 13.10 0.10
CA ALA A 166 -0.21 14.10 0.23
C ALA A 166 -0.64 15.49 -0.26
N GLY A 167 -1.61 15.56 -1.18
CA GLY A 167 -2.10 16.83 -1.74
C GLY A 167 -2.87 17.67 -0.72
N ASP A 168 -3.66 17.01 0.13
CA ASP A 168 -4.43 17.66 1.20
C ASP A 168 -3.86 17.42 2.61
N TYR A 169 -2.69 16.76 2.69
CA TYR A 169 -1.99 16.39 3.91
C TYR A 169 -2.92 15.71 4.96
N ARG A 170 -3.48 14.55 4.61
CA ARG A 170 -4.39 13.78 5.47
C ARG A 170 -4.47 12.30 5.08
N ILE A 171 -5.02 11.45 5.94
CA ILE A 171 -5.45 10.10 5.58
C ILE A 171 -6.90 10.18 5.11
N ASP A 172 -7.15 9.75 3.89
CA ASP A 172 -8.51 9.60 3.35
C ASP A 172 -8.91 8.14 3.29
N GLY A 173 -10.22 7.90 3.40
CA GLY A 173 -10.85 6.61 3.18
C GLY A 173 -11.88 6.68 2.06
N MET A 174 -12.03 5.58 1.33
CA MET A 174 -13.01 5.44 0.25
C MET A 174 -13.70 4.07 0.31
N ILE A 175 -15.01 4.05 0.03
CA ILE A 175 -15.85 2.85 0.00
C ILE A 175 -16.32 2.59 -1.44
N MET A 176 -16.09 1.36 -1.91
CA MET A 176 -16.48 0.90 -3.23
C MET A 176 -17.27 -0.41 -3.13
N ASN A 177 -18.16 -0.66 -4.09
CA ASN A 177 -18.85 -1.95 -4.23
C ASN A 177 -17.96 -2.99 -4.92
N THR A 178 -17.18 -2.56 -5.91
CA THR A 178 -16.23 -3.41 -6.64
C THR A 178 -14.88 -2.71 -6.78
N PRO A 179 -13.78 -3.46 -7.04
CA PRO A 179 -12.47 -2.86 -7.31
C PRO A 179 -12.42 -2.02 -8.59
N THR A 180 -13.44 -2.10 -9.45
CA THR A 180 -13.51 -1.37 -10.71
C THR A 180 -14.50 -0.20 -10.68
N ASP A 181 -15.06 0.10 -9.51
CA ASP A 181 -15.97 1.24 -9.35
C ASP A 181 -15.27 2.55 -9.76
N ASN A 182 -16.05 3.51 -10.25
CA ASN A 182 -15.54 4.82 -10.59
C ASN A 182 -15.14 5.59 -9.32
N LEU A 183 -13.84 5.70 -9.07
CA LEU A 183 -13.28 6.31 -7.87
C LEU A 183 -13.58 7.81 -7.74
N TYR A 184 -13.89 8.50 -8.83
CA TYR A 184 -14.28 9.91 -8.80
C TYR A 184 -15.68 10.14 -8.20
N THR A 185 -16.50 9.08 -8.13
CA THR A 185 -17.88 9.13 -7.61
C THR A 185 -18.09 8.27 -6.37
N ALA A 186 -17.08 7.49 -5.97
CA ALA A 186 -17.13 6.66 -4.78
C ALA A 186 -17.20 7.52 -3.50
N ILE A 187 -17.83 6.98 -2.45
CA ILE A 187 -17.93 7.66 -1.16
C ILE A 187 -16.53 7.83 -0.60
N ARG A 188 -16.13 9.07 -0.30
CA ARG A 188 -14.82 9.43 0.25
C ARG A 188 -14.99 10.28 1.49
N GLN A 189 -14.17 10.03 2.50
CA GLN A 189 -14.17 10.77 3.76
C GLN A 189 -12.74 10.97 4.28
N PRO A 190 -12.38 12.19 4.73
CA PRO A 190 -11.17 12.41 5.51
C PRO A 190 -11.26 11.70 6.87
N LEU A 191 -10.21 10.96 7.24
CA LEU A 191 -10.19 10.17 8.47
C LEU A 191 -9.31 10.82 9.53
N ILE A 192 -8.07 11.16 9.17
CA ILE A 192 -7.06 11.75 10.07
C ILE A 192 -6.38 12.89 9.33
N TYR A 193 -6.16 14.02 9.99
CA TYR A 193 -5.61 15.23 9.38
C TYR A 193 -4.14 15.42 9.73
N GLY A 194 -3.44 16.09 8.82
CA GLY A 194 -2.14 16.68 9.06
C GLY A 194 -2.19 17.79 10.09
N GLY A 195 -1.24 17.76 11.01
CA GLY A 195 -1.00 18.80 12.00
C GLY A 195 0.43 19.32 11.97
N ALA A 196 0.72 20.25 12.86
CA ALA A 196 2.08 20.69 13.18
C ALA A 196 2.58 19.98 14.45
N TRP A 197 3.90 19.83 14.55
CA TRP A 197 4.53 19.31 15.77
C TRP A 197 4.15 20.17 16.99
N GLY A 198 3.72 19.53 18.07
CA GLY A 198 3.24 20.19 19.30
C GLY A 198 1.79 20.66 19.22
N GLN A 199 1.08 20.41 18.12
CA GLN A 199 -0.33 20.75 17.91
C GLN A 199 -1.17 19.50 17.57
N GLU A 200 -0.63 18.30 17.80
CA GLU A 200 -1.36 17.05 17.61
C GLU A 200 -2.53 16.89 18.60
N ASN A 201 -3.58 16.21 18.15
CA ASN A 201 -4.77 15.88 18.94
C ASN A 201 -5.42 14.58 18.43
N ASP A 202 -6.65 14.30 18.87
CA ASP A 202 -7.40 13.07 18.56
C ASP A 202 -7.47 12.69 17.07
N ASN A 203 -7.45 13.68 16.16
CA ASN A 203 -7.47 13.43 14.72
C ASN A 203 -6.49 14.28 13.92
N HIS A 204 -5.53 14.95 14.56
CA HIS A 204 -4.46 15.69 13.91
C HIS A 204 -3.10 15.13 14.31
N VAL A 205 -2.28 14.79 13.32
CA VAL A 205 -0.97 14.18 13.52
C VAL A 205 0.08 14.91 12.68
N ALA A 206 1.19 15.32 13.30
CA ALA A 206 2.28 15.95 12.58
C ALA A 206 3.06 14.92 11.75
N GLN A 207 3.48 15.30 10.55
CA GLN A 207 4.16 14.46 9.56
C GLN A 207 3.58 13.04 9.47
N LEU A 208 2.25 12.94 9.45
CA LEU A 208 1.60 11.66 9.30
C LEU A 208 1.84 11.08 7.91
N TYR A 209 1.83 9.76 7.85
CA TYR A 209 1.79 8.98 6.63
C TYR A 209 1.23 7.58 6.94
N GLY A 210 1.01 6.75 5.93
CA GLY A 210 0.33 5.47 6.14
C GLY A 210 -1.18 5.63 6.34
N GLY A 211 -1.78 4.81 7.19
CA GLY A 211 -3.24 4.70 7.33
C GLY A 211 -3.73 3.29 7.00
N TYR A 212 -3.07 2.28 7.54
CA TYR A 212 -3.30 0.88 7.20
C TYR A 212 -4.45 0.28 8.00
N ILE A 213 -5.38 -0.37 7.32
CA ILE A 213 -6.54 -1.02 7.94
C ILE A 213 -6.08 -2.22 8.77
N ILE A 214 -6.42 -2.22 10.05
CA ILE A 214 -6.08 -3.30 10.98
C ILE A 214 -7.07 -4.47 10.80
N PRO A 215 -6.60 -5.73 10.66
CA PRO A 215 -7.48 -6.90 10.63
C PRO A 215 -8.46 -6.95 11.81
N GLY A 216 -9.70 -7.34 11.53
CA GLY A 216 -10.80 -7.31 12.51
C GLY A 216 -11.61 -6.02 12.51
N SER A 217 -11.21 -5.00 11.73
CA SER A 217 -12.04 -3.82 11.45
C SER A 217 -13.39 -4.22 10.82
N THR A 218 -14.37 -3.33 10.94
CA THR A 218 -15.65 -3.38 10.22
C THR A 218 -15.94 -2.03 9.56
N LEU A 219 -16.97 -1.94 8.72
CA LEU A 219 -17.36 -0.66 8.12
C LEU A 219 -17.79 0.36 9.19
N SER A 220 -18.52 -0.10 10.22
CA SER A 220 -18.96 0.76 11.33
C SER A 220 -17.87 1.08 12.35
N ASP A 221 -16.77 0.32 12.35
CA ASP A 221 -15.70 0.41 13.33
C ASP A 221 -14.35 0.09 12.68
N LEU A 222 -13.76 1.11 12.06
CA LEU A 222 -12.53 1.00 11.31
C LEU A 222 -11.34 1.30 12.20
N HIS A 223 -10.41 0.37 12.32
CA HIS A 223 -9.17 0.55 13.05
C HIS A 223 -8.03 0.78 12.08
N LEU A 224 -7.26 1.85 12.30
CA LEU A 224 -6.14 2.24 11.44
C LEU A 224 -4.84 2.26 12.23
N SER A 225 -3.76 1.80 11.60
CA SER A 225 -2.40 2.12 12.02
C SER A 225 -1.87 3.28 11.18
N VAL A 226 -1.64 4.43 11.81
CA VAL A 226 -1.11 5.64 11.19
C VAL A 226 0.31 5.87 11.67
N SER A 227 1.22 6.13 10.75
CA SER A 227 2.62 6.37 11.07
C SER A 227 2.90 7.86 11.23
N GLN A 228 3.87 8.20 12.07
CA GLN A 228 4.41 9.54 12.22
C GLN A 228 5.93 9.44 12.30
N TRP A 229 6.62 10.31 11.57
CA TRP A 229 8.08 10.39 11.59
C TRP A 229 8.55 11.84 11.53
N ASN A 230 9.30 12.27 12.55
CA ASN A 230 10.01 13.54 12.50
C ASN A 230 11.24 13.41 11.62
N THR A 231 11.14 13.86 10.37
CA THR A 231 12.27 13.75 9.42
C THR A 231 13.39 14.73 9.72
N ASP A 232 13.11 15.84 10.42
CA ASP A 232 14.10 16.87 10.73
C ASP A 232 14.99 16.44 11.92
N ALA A 233 14.39 15.83 12.94
CA ALA A 233 15.09 15.34 14.12
C ALA A 233 15.43 13.84 14.07
N GLY A 234 14.89 13.10 13.09
CA GLY A 234 14.96 11.64 13.01
C GLY A 234 14.09 10.91 14.05
N TRP A 235 13.45 11.63 14.98
CA TRP A 235 12.69 11.10 16.10
C TRP A 235 11.54 12.04 16.52
N PRO A 236 10.33 11.53 16.86
CA PRO A 236 9.95 10.12 16.93
C PRO A 236 9.70 9.49 15.56
N TYR A 237 9.90 8.18 15.49
CA TYR A 237 9.30 7.30 14.48
C TYR A 237 8.35 6.35 15.21
N ARG A 238 7.05 6.45 14.96
CA ARG A 238 6.06 5.62 15.64
C ARG A 238 4.86 5.27 14.75
N ALA A 239 4.20 4.17 15.10
CA ALA A 239 2.88 3.82 14.61
C ALA A 239 1.85 4.04 15.74
N MET A 240 0.69 4.58 15.40
CA MET A 240 -0.39 4.90 16.33
C MET A 240 -1.68 4.25 15.84
N GLN A 241 -2.47 3.73 16.77
CA GLN A 241 -3.77 3.17 16.44
C GLN A 241 -4.87 4.23 16.57
N PHE A 242 -5.68 4.37 15.53
CA PHE A 242 -6.89 5.18 15.52
C PHE A 242 -8.11 4.30 15.34
N ARG A 243 -9.21 4.68 15.98
CA ARG A 243 -10.53 4.04 15.85
C ARG A 243 -11.51 5.04 15.24
N VAL A 244 -11.97 4.76 14.04
CA VAL A 244 -12.91 5.60 13.29
C VAL A 244 -14.29 4.94 13.30
N ARG A 245 -15.29 5.69 13.75
CA ARG A 245 -16.70 5.30 13.73
C ARG A 245 -17.48 6.21 12.79
N GLY A 246 -18.49 5.66 12.12
CA GLY A 246 -19.30 6.42 11.14
C GLY A 246 -18.56 6.68 9.83
N PHE A 247 -17.74 5.71 9.38
CA PHE A 247 -17.20 5.72 8.03
C PHE A 247 -18.19 5.03 7.09
N GLY A 248 -18.88 5.82 6.26
CA GLY A 248 -19.99 5.38 5.43
C GLY A 248 -21.36 5.72 6.01
#